data_AF-A0AAD6XMI8-F1
#
_entry.id   AF-A0AAD6XMI8-F1
#
_cell.length_a   1.000
_cell.length_b   1.000
_cell.length_c   1.000
_cell.angle_alpha   90.00
_cell.angle_beta   90.00
_cell.angle_gamma   90.00
#
_symmetry.space_group_name_H-M   'P 1'
#
loop_
_entity.id
_entity.type
_entity.pdbx_description
1 polymer ?
#
loop_
_entity_poly.entity_id
_entity_poly.type
_entity_poly.pdbx_seq_one_letter_code
_entity_poly.pdbx_strand_id
1 'polypeptide(L)'
;MTSIGAADGESPTFVASSPPFPGAQAYCAAESRTDPDAPLLLSFGGKSDSWSLCTNTTDNANGRVDLVFSPVTNHPHYAFSSCNAVTIQMIQG
;
A
#
# COMPACT_ATOMS: atom_id res chain seq x y z
N MET A 1 2.89 -18.61 10.06
CA MET A 1 1.59 -18.27 9.45
C MET A 1 1.70 -16.81 9.04
N THR A 2 2.20 -16.53 7.85
CA THR A 2 2.37 -15.16 7.34
C THR A 2 1.06 -14.78 6.65
N SER A 3 0.31 -13.85 7.25
CA SER A 3 -0.84 -13.24 6.60
C SER A 3 -0.31 -12.42 5.42
N ILE A 4 -0.70 -12.77 4.19
CA ILE A 4 -0.39 -12.02 2.96
C ILE A 4 -1.42 -10.88 2.77
N GLY A 5 -1.96 -10.36 3.86
CA GLY A 5 -2.98 -9.31 3.88
C GLY A 5 -2.37 -7.95 4.14
N ALA A 6 -2.98 -6.89 3.61
CA ALA A 6 -2.67 -5.55 4.07
C ALA A 6 -2.93 -5.47 5.58
N ALA A 7 -1.92 -4.99 6.28
CA ALA A 7 -1.93 -4.67 7.69
C ALA A 7 -1.03 -3.45 7.88
N ASP A 8 -1.15 -2.79 9.03
CA ASP A 8 -0.26 -1.70 9.37
C ASP A 8 1.19 -2.22 9.39
N GLY A 9 2.07 -1.50 8.70
CA GLY A 9 3.47 -1.84 8.54
C GLY A 9 3.78 -2.79 7.39
N GLU A 10 2.80 -3.33 6.68
CA GLU A 10 3.05 -4.33 5.63
C GLU A 10 2.96 -3.74 4.22
N SER A 11 3.72 -4.34 3.29
CA SER A 11 3.65 -4.02 1.87
C SER A 11 2.51 -4.80 1.20
N PRO A 12 1.62 -4.16 0.42
CA PRO A 12 0.53 -4.86 -0.23
C PRO A 12 1.04 -5.76 -1.36
N THR A 13 0.36 -6.90 -1.56
CA THR A 13 0.55 -7.74 -2.75
C THR A 13 -0.64 -7.55 -3.68
N PHE A 14 -0.40 -7.11 -4.91
CA PHE A 14 -1.44 -6.97 -5.93
C PHE A 14 -1.44 -8.17 -6.86
N VAL A 15 -2.59 -8.82 -7.02
CA VAL A 15 -2.79 -9.87 -8.01
C VAL A 15 -3.76 -9.34 -9.04
N ALA A 16 -3.27 -9.08 -10.25
CA ALA A 16 -4.13 -8.84 -11.40
C ALA A 16 -4.51 -10.22 -11.98
N SER A 17 -5.78 -10.60 -11.89
CA SER A 17 -6.27 -11.84 -12.50
C SER A 17 -7.54 -11.59 -13.31
N SER A 18 -7.67 -12.34 -14.41
CA SER A 18 -8.89 -12.45 -15.20
C SER A 18 -9.15 -13.94 -15.41
N PRO A 19 -10.19 -14.54 -14.76
CA PRO A 19 -11.22 -13.88 -13.95
C PRO A 19 -10.71 -13.37 -12.59
N PRO A 20 -11.46 -12.49 -11.90
CA PRO A 20 -11.11 -12.01 -10.57
C PRO A 20 -10.90 -13.18 -9.59
N PHE A 21 -9.81 -13.14 -8.83
CA PHE A 21 -9.50 -14.16 -7.85
C PHE A 21 -10.58 -14.15 -6.74
N PRO A 22 -11.11 -15.30 -6.29
CA PRO A 22 -12.17 -15.38 -5.27
C PRO A 22 -11.71 -15.01 -3.84
N GLY A 23 -10.66 -14.20 -3.70
CA GLY A 23 -10.13 -13.75 -2.42
C GLY A 23 -10.92 -12.58 -1.83
N ALA A 24 -10.76 -12.35 -0.53
CA ALA A 24 -11.30 -11.16 0.11
C ALA A 24 -10.67 -9.90 -0.51
N GLN A 25 -11.51 -9.00 -1.03
CA GLN A 25 -11.05 -7.69 -1.51
C GLN A 25 -10.68 -6.83 -0.30
N ALA A 26 -9.41 -6.85 0.06
CA ALA A 26 -8.88 -6.06 1.16
C ALA A 26 -8.87 -4.56 0.84
N TYR A 27 -8.70 -4.21 -0.44
CA TYR A 27 -8.58 -2.85 -0.92
C TYR A 27 -9.84 -2.39 -1.63
N CYS A 28 -10.15 -1.10 -1.55
CA CYS A 28 -11.24 -0.48 -2.29
C CYS A 28 -10.80 0.83 -2.95
N ALA A 29 -11.55 1.24 -3.96
CA ALA A 29 -11.45 2.59 -4.51
C ALA A 29 -12.26 3.55 -3.61
N ALA A 30 -11.67 4.68 -3.26
CA ALA A 30 -12.32 5.73 -2.46
C ALA A 30 -12.24 7.08 -3.17
N GLU A 31 -13.28 7.90 -3.03
CA GLU A 31 -13.25 9.27 -3.55
C GLU A 31 -12.26 10.13 -2.77
N SER A 32 -11.66 11.10 -3.45
CA SER A 32 -10.85 12.11 -2.81
C SER A 32 -11.73 13.03 -1.95
N ARG A 33 -11.34 13.23 -0.68
CA ARG A 33 -12.10 14.08 0.26
C ARG A 33 -11.95 15.57 0.00
N THR A 34 -10.91 15.97 -0.71
CA THR A 34 -10.54 17.37 -0.93
C THR A 34 -10.90 17.86 -2.32
N ASP A 35 -11.07 16.95 -3.27
CA ASP A 35 -11.35 17.26 -4.67
C ASP A 35 -12.24 16.15 -5.25
N PRO A 36 -13.54 16.42 -5.49
CA PRO A 36 -14.47 15.42 -6.03
C PRO A 36 -14.20 15.07 -7.49
N ASP A 37 -13.44 15.89 -8.22
CA ASP A 37 -13.08 15.64 -9.62
C ASP A 37 -11.75 14.88 -9.75
N ALA A 38 -11.05 14.63 -8.64
CA ALA A 38 -9.80 13.88 -8.63
C ALA A 38 -10.01 12.39 -8.90
N PRO A 39 -9.00 11.68 -9.44
CA PRO A 39 -9.05 10.23 -9.59
C PRO A 39 -9.37 9.52 -8.27
N LEU A 40 -10.01 8.35 -8.37
CA LEU A 40 -10.24 7.48 -7.22
C LEU A 40 -8.91 7.11 -6.56
N LEU A 41 -8.92 7.01 -5.23
CA LEU A 41 -7.76 6.70 -4.43
C LEU A 41 -7.79 5.25 -3.95
N LEU A 42 -6.63 4.61 -3.88
CA LEU A 42 -6.52 3.30 -3.26
C LEU A 42 -6.70 3.44 -1.74
N SER A 43 -7.64 2.69 -1.18
CA SER A 43 -7.97 2.69 0.23
C SER A 43 -7.87 1.29 0.82
N PHE A 44 -7.39 1.21 2.06
CA PHE A 44 -7.40 0.01 2.88
C PHE A 44 -7.93 0.37 4.28
N GLY A 45 -8.87 -0.42 4.81
CA GLY A 45 -9.47 -0.14 6.11
C GLY A 45 -10.12 1.26 6.23
N GLY A 46 -10.58 1.83 5.10
CA GLY A 46 -11.18 3.17 5.05
C GLY A 46 -10.19 4.34 5.07
N LYS A 47 -8.89 4.06 4.95
CA LYS A 47 -7.82 5.07 4.91
C LYS A 47 -7.14 5.06 3.52
N SER A 48 -7.10 6.22 2.89
CA SER A 48 -6.44 6.44 1.58
C SER A 48 -5.17 7.30 1.68
N ASP A 49 -4.89 7.83 2.87
CA ASP A 49 -3.80 8.76 3.20
C ASP A 49 -2.69 8.11 4.04
N SER A 50 -2.80 6.81 4.29
CA SER A 50 -1.89 6.07 5.17
C SER A 50 -0.80 5.32 4.40
N TRP A 51 -0.60 5.61 3.12
CA TRP A 51 0.42 4.95 2.29
C TRP A 51 1.76 5.67 2.41
N SER A 52 2.85 4.92 2.29
CA SER A 52 4.20 5.49 2.22
C SER A 52 5.12 4.65 1.34
N LEU A 53 6.11 5.31 0.76
CA LEU A 53 7.24 4.67 0.09
C LEU A 53 8.41 4.57 1.08
N CYS A 54 8.82 3.37 1.42
CA CYS A 54 9.88 3.10 2.40
C CYS A 54 11.03 2.33 1.75
N THR A 55 12.28 2.68 2.05
CA THR A 55 13.44 1.93 1.58
C THR A 55 13.51 0.58 2.29
N ASN A 56 13.51 -0.50 1.51
CA ASN A 56 13.61 -1.86 2.01
C ASN A 56 15.05 -2.15 2.46
N THR A 57 15.18 -2.72 3.67
CA THR A 57 16.46 -2.99 4.34
C THR A 57 16.85 -4.46 4.35
N THR A 58 16.06 -5.36 3.76
CA THR A 58 16.37 -6.80 3.72
C THR A 58 17.57 -7.08 2.82
N ASP A 59 18.38 -8.07 3.18
CA ASP A 59 19.44 -8.57 2.33
C ASP A 59 18.89 -8.92 0.94
N ASN A 60 19.56 -8.44 -0.11
CA ASN A 60 19.15 -8.51 -1.53
C ASN A 60 18.08 -7.53 -2.00
N ALA A 61 17.59 -6.61 -1.15
CA ALA A 61 16.68 -5.57 -1.62
C ALA A 61 17.36 -4.51 -2.49
N ASN A 62 18.68 -4.37 -2.43
CA ASN A 62 19.46 -3.42 -3.26
C ASN A 62 18.91 -1.97 -3.23
N GLY A 63 18.42 -1.53 -2.07
CA GLY A 63 17.83 -0.19 -1.91
C GLY A 63 16.46 -0.02 -2.58
N ARG A 64 15.80 -1.12 -2.97
CA ARG A 64 14.42 -1.10 -3.48
C ARG A 64 13.51 -0.33 -2.53
N VAL A 65 12.62 0.45 -3.10
CA VAL A 65 11.59 1.18 -2.37
C VAL A 65 10.29 0.40 -2.47
N ASP A 66 9.70 0.09 -1.33
CA ASP A 66 8.44 -0.63 -1.24
C ASP A 66 7.31 0.34 -0.86
N LEU A 67 6.12 0.09 -1.41
CA LEU A 67 4.89 0.69 -0.94
C LEU A 67 4.49 -0.01 0.36
N VAL A 68 4.26 0.74 1.44
CA VAL A 68 3.88 0.22 2.75
C VAL A 68 2.60 0.90 3.22
N PHE A 69 1.65 0.12 3.74
CA PHE A 69 0.46 0.66 4.39
C PHE A 69 0.75 0.96 5.87
N SER A 70 0.41 2.16 6.33
CA SER A 70 0.58 2.66 7.69
C SER A 70 1.90 2.20 8.34
N PRO A 71 3.07 2.65 7.83
CA PRO A 71 4.36 2.18 8.30
C PRO A 71 4.51 2.28 9.82
N VAL A 72 5.25 1.35 10.41
CA VAL A 72 5.51 1.30 11.85
C VAL A 72 7.00 1.37 12.13
N THR A 73 7.35 1.89 13.31
CA THR A 73 8.74 1.92 13.77
C THR A 73 9.26 0.52 14.07
N ASN A 74 10.58 0.30 13.92
CA ASN A 74 11.25 -0.98 14.21
C ASN A 74 10.78 -2.17 13.37
N HIS A 75 10.28 -1.93 12.16
CA HIS A 75 9.94 -3.00 11.24
C HIS A 75 11.19 -3.67 10.66
N PRO A 76 11.26 -5.02 10.55
CA PRO A 76 12.47 -5.72 10.10
C PRO A 76 12.80 -5.53 8.61
N HIS A 77 11.85 -5.04 7.81
CA HIS A 77 11.97 -5.04 6.34
C HIS A 77 12.13 -3.66 5.70
N TYR A 78 12.06 -2.57 6.46
CA TYR A 78 12.33 -1.23 5.96
C TYR A 78 12.80 -0.28 7.07
N ALA A 79 13.45 0.81 6.69
CA ALA A 79 13.80 1.88 7.61
C ALA A 79 12.65 2.90 7.71
N PHE A 80 12.00 3.00 8.87
CA PHE A 80 10.89 3.96 9.08
C PHE A 80 11.30 5.41 8.78
N SER A 81 12.53 5.80 9.10
CA SER A 81 13.08 7.13 8.80
C SER A 81 13.22 7.44 7.30
N SER A 82 13.14 6.44 6.44
CA SER A 82 13.16 6.60 4.98
C SER A 82 11.76 6.70 4.36
N CYS A 83 10.71 6.52 5.16
CA CYS A 83 9.34 6.48 4.66
C CYS A 83 8.86 7.87 4.27
N ASN A 84 8.40 8.01 3.03
CA ASN A 84 7.78 9.23 2.52
C ASN A 84 6.30 8.97 2.26
N ALA A 85 5.43 9.77 2.87
CA ALA A 85 3.98 9.66 2.69
C ALA A 85 3.60 9.90 1.23
N VAL A 86 2.70 9.06 0.71
CA VAL A 86 2.20 9.17 -0.68
C VAL A 86 0.69 8.93 -0.73
N THR A 87 0.06 9.41 -1.78
CA THR A 87 -1.32 9.10 -2.14
C THR A 87 -1.30 8.27 -3.42
N ILE A 88 -2.07 7.18 -3.46
CA ILE A 88 -2.14 6.30 -4.63
C ILE A 88 -3.42 6.57 -5.41
N GLN A 89 -3.27 7.08 -6.63
CA GLN A 89 -4.36 7.30 -7.56
C GLN A 89 -4.60 6.05 -8.42
N MET A 90 -5.86 5.69 -8.60
CA MET A 90 -6.30 4.61 -9.47
C MET A 90 -6.65 5.17 -10.84
N ILE A 91 -6.01 4.62 -11.88
CA ILE A 91 -6.28 4.98 -13.26
C ILE A 91 -7.23 3.92 -13.83
N GLN A 92 -8.38 4.34 -14.35
CA GLN A 92 -9.30 3.45 -15.06
C GLN A 92 -8.83 3.35 -16.52
N GLY A 93 -8.58 2.12 -16.97
CA GLY A 93 -8.22 1.79 -18.36
C GLY A 93 -9.38 1.21 -19.13
#